data_AF-A0A250JCI4-F1
#
_entry.id   AF-A0A250JCI4-F1
#
_cell.length_a   1.000
_cell.length_b   1.000
_cell.length_c   1.000
_cell.angle_alpha   90.00
_cell.angle_beta   90.00
_cell.angle_gamma   90.00
#
_symmetry.space_group_name_H-M   'P 1'
#
loop_
_entity.id
_entity.type
_entity.pdbx_description
1 polymer ?
#
loop_
_entity_poly.entity_id
_entity_poly.type
_entity_poly.pdbx_seq_one_letter_code
_entity_poly.pdbx_strand_id
1 'polypeptide(L)'
;MVSSAAMNAIPMRQTASPRGPGLVGALALLLACLVWPSDARAQAWSLSHAQRQAYLHYYAPIVLKRANANNDRHGYDWITNFDFDQDGDFSNNKLHWKSISQYINASRTGPSTYDRWRIRPTLYTSLIEFMDGGKNLVLIYHIYHALDKNAAGDYQLHDWERVELLVKNVVGSPGSGESVAHAIVTQHKRNVIRRQDHAQLNFMSTPTGQHVLIWQAEWSDKLLAAHGQELRFVTNPSSWLAGQMAANAKAEAGVNDDDGKKNVHYAFVPQGSPGAVAAFGAQPLTYATADRLASRFDNGKTVSWSDVKRVTYELQDIADILPTHWQYGGYSTHWLGTNFRDFWLESPLINESGQAEVSAGMQRFFSATRDIENEDDRDGYPTKKWLLGTYELNASASDMGGGGSSDFHDNAWASTVADSRGRTRASASGYTGSPNAYWWQHDYFVHSGDVDSSDGVETGFWLPGPWYLAENGGFDGRWVQLFDDRPGQEPMSP
;
A
#
# COMPACT_ATOMS: atom_id res chain seq x y z
N MET A 1 -69.32 -26.57 -63.74
CA MET A 1 -70.26 -27.72 -63.70
C MET A 1 -69.64 -28.73 -62.74
N VAL A 2 -70.21 -28.88 -61.53
CA VAL A 2 -71.10 -30.02 -61.15
C VAL A 2 -70.25 -31.30 -61.12
N SER A 3 -70.10 -32.09 -60.05
CA SER A 3 -70.89 -32.26 -58.81
C SER A 3 -70.16 -33.36 -58.01
N SER A 4 -69.85 -33.17 -56.73
CA SER A 4 -70.63 -33.54 -55.52
C SER A 4 -70.47 -34.97 -55.03
N ALA A 5 -70.49 -35.09 -53.69
CA ALA A 5 -71.01 -36.19 -52.87
C ALA A 5 -70.25 -37.53 -52.89
N ALA A 6 -70.15 -38.32 -51.82
CA ALA A 6 -70.57 -38.21 -50.42
C ALA A 6 -69.82 -39.26 -49.58
N MET A 7 -69.87 -39.02 -48.28
CA MET A 7 -69.66 -39.88 -47.10
C MET A 7 -69.53 -41.39 -47.30
N ASN A 8 -68.58 -41.99 -46.57
CA ASN A 8 -68.83 -43.19 -45.77
C ASN A 8 -68.01 -43.15 -44.48
N ALA A 9 -68.70 -43.38 -43.35
CA ALA A 9 -68.16 -43.45 -42.00
C ALA A 9 -67.68 -44.87 -41.67
N ILE A 10 -66.56 -45.01 -40.95
CA ILE A 10 -66.06 -46.26 -40.35
C ILE A 10 -65.46 -45.90 -38.96
N PRO A 11 -65.61 -46.76 -37.91
CA PRO A 11 -65.84 -46.32 -36.54
C PRO A 11 -64.60 -46.10 -35.68
N MET A 12 -64.80 -45.30 -34.61
CA MET A 12 -63.90 -45.07 -33.49
C MET A 12 -63.34 -46.38 -32.90
N ARG A 13 -62.01 -46.49 -32.85
CA ARG A 13 -61.29 -47.41 -31.98
C ARG A 13 -60.46 -46.58 -31.00
N GLN A 14 -60.88 -46.56 -29.73
CA GLN A 14 -60.08 -46.04 -28.64
C GLN A 14 -58.83 -46.92 -28.45
N THR A 15 -57.65 -46.31 -28.54
CA THR A 15 -56.40 -46.91 -28.07
C THR A 15 -55.73 -45.95 -27.09
N ALA A 16 -55.38 -46.51 -25.94
CA ALA A 16 -55.00 -45.83 -24.70
C ALA A 16 -53.80 -44.89 -24.84
N SER A 17 -53.88 -43.74 -24.17
CA SER A 17 -52.75 -42.85 -23.92
C SER A 17 -51.67 -43.57 -23.10
N PRO A 18 -50.38 -43.46 -23.45
CA PRO A 18 -49.31 -43.95 -22.60
C PRO A 18 -49.31 -43.13 -21.30
N ARG A 19 -49.36 -43.83 -20.16
CA ARG A 19 -49.17 -43.25 -18.83
C ARG A 19 -47.76 -42.66 -18.77
N GLY A 20 -47.64 -41.36 -19.01
CA GLY A 20 -46.43 -40.61 -18.70
C GLY A 20 -46.10 -40.76 -17.21
N PRO A 21 -44.82 -40.80 -16.82
CA PRO A 21 -44.44 -40.86 -15.41
C PRO A 21 -45.08 -39.66 -14.72
N GLY A 22 -45.95 -39.94 -13.74
CA GLY A 22 -46.64 -38.91 -12.98
C GLY A 22 -45.63 -37.98 -12.30
N LEU A 23 -46.10 -36.80 -11.90
CA LEU A 23 -45.36 -35.72 -11.23
C LEU A 23 -44.33 -36.19 -10.17
N VAL A 24 -44.60 -37.34 -9.52
CA VAL A 24 -43.72 -38.00 -8.54
C VAL A 24 -42.41 -38.51 -9.15
N GLY A 25 -42.43 -39.05 -10.38
CA GLY A 25 -41.23 -39.53 -11.08
C GLY A 25 -40.33 -38.39 -11.56
N ALA A 26 -40.92 -37.27 -11.98
CA ALA A 26 -40.18 -36.06 -12.31
C ALA A 26 -39.56 -35.40 -11.06
N LEU A 27 -40.27 -35.42 -9.93
CA LEU A 27 -39.77 -34.92 -8.65
C LEU A 27 -38.61 -35.79 -8.10
N ALA A 28 -38.68 -37.12 -8.27
CA ALA A 28 -37.61 -38.02 -7.85
C ALA A 28 -36.31 -37.83 -8.65
N LEU A 29 -36.40 -37.52 -9.95
CA LEU A 29 -35.25 -37.18 -10.79
C LEU A 29 -34.63 -35.81 -10.43
N LEU A 30 -35.45 -34.81 -10.09
CA LEU A 30 -34.99 -33.52 -9.60
C LEU A 30 -34.32 -33.61 -8.23
N LEU A 31 -34.86 -34.44 -7.32
CA LEU A 31 -34.25 -34.71 -6.02
C LEU A 31 -32.94 -35.48 -6.15
N ALA A 32 -32.84 -36.46 -7.07
CA ALA A 32 -31.59 -37.20 -7.29
C ALA A 32 -30.45 -36.32 -7.82
N CYS A 33 -30.74 -35.28 -8.60
CA CYS A 33 -29.75 -34.27 -9.02
C CYS A 33 -29.32 -33.31 -7.90
N LEU A 34 -30.07 -33.22 -6.79
CA LEU A 34 -29.74 -32.42 -5.61
C LEU A 34 -28.87 -33.16 -4.59
N VAL A 35 -28.67 -34.48 -4.75
CA VAL A 35 -27.85 -35.31 -3.85
C VAL A 35 -26.58 -35.83 -4.51
N TRP A 36 -26.13 -35.22 -5.61
CA TRP A 36 -24.73 -35.40 -6.00
C TRP A 36 -23.87 -34.85 -4.86
N PRO A 37 -22.92 -35.62 -4.31
CA PRO A 37 -21.95 -35.07 -3.39
C PRO A 37 -21.19 -34.00 -4.18
N SER A 38 -21.55 -32.74 -3.96
CA SER A 38 -20.58 -31.67 -4.09
C SER A 38 -19.50 -32.02 -3.08
N ASP A 39 -18.25 -32.14 -3.54
CA ASP A 39 -17.14 -32.07 -2.61
C ASP A 39 -17.36 -30.80 -1.79
N ALA A 40 -17.66 -30.97 -0.51
CA ALA A 40 -17.63 -29.89 0.45
C ALA A 40 -16.18 -29.44 0.53
N ARG A 41 -15.75 -28.63 -0.42
CA ARG A 41 -14.49 -27.91 -0.33
C ARG A 41 -14.66 -27.01 0.86
N ALA A 42 -13.93 -27.30 1.94
CA ALA A 42 -13.76 -26.36 3.03
C ALA A 42 -13.50 -24.99 2.39
N GLN A 43 -14.37 -24.02 2.67
CA GLN A 43 -14.16 -22.64 2.25
C GLN A 43 -12.75 -22.27 2.68
N ALA A 44 -11.90 -21.84 1.74
CA ALA A 44 -10.55 -21.45 2.10
C ALA A 44 -10.65 -20.38 3.18
N TRP A 45 -10.11 -20.68 4.36
CA TRP A 45 -10.16 -19.78 5.50
C TRP A 45 -9.36 -18.50 5.23
N SER A 46 -8.48 -18.50 4.22
CA SER A 46 -7.67 -17.35 3.81
C SER A 46 -8.03 -16.84 2.40
N LEU A 47 -7.80 -15.55 2.15
CA LEU A 47 -7.99 -14.92 0.84
C LEU A 47 -7.07 -15.55 -0.22
N SER A 48 -7.53 -15.57 -1.47
CA SER A 48 -6.65 -15.87 -2.60
C SER A 48 -5.69 -14.71 -2.88
N HIS A 49 -4.62 -14.99 -3.62
CA HIS A 49 -3.68 -13.97 -4.10
C HIS A 49 -4.39 -12.79 -4.79
N ALA A 50 -5.30 -13.08 -5.72
CA ALA A 50 -6.07 -12.07 -6.44
C ALA A 50 -6.99 -11.26 -5.52
N GLN A 51 -7.55 -11.87 -4.48
CA GLN A 51 -8.36 -11.15 -3.48
C GLN A 51 -7.50 -10.19 -2.66
N ARG A 52 -6.28 -10.59 -2.27
CA ARG A 52 -5.34 -9.72 -1.55
C ARG A 52 -4.93 -8.51 -2.39
N GLN A 53 -4.57 -8.73 -3.66
CA GLN A 53 -4.32 -7.63 -4.61
C GLN A 53 -5.53 -6.73 -4.78
N ALA A 54 -6.74 -7.29 -4.87
CA ALA A 54 -7.97 -6.52 -4.99
C ALA A 54 -8.21 -5.62 -3.78
N TYR A 55 -7.99 -6.11 -2.55
CA TYR A 55 -8.07 -5.29 -1.34
C TYR A 55 -7.04 -4.15 -1.33
N LEU A 56 -5.80 -4.43 -1.73
CA LEU A 56 -4.75 -3.41 -1.83
C LEU A 56 -5.10 -2.33 -2.87
N HIS A 57 -5.61 -2.71 -4.05
CA HIS A 57 -6.05 -1.71 -5.04
C HIS A 57 -7.30 -0.94 -4.60
N TYR A 58 -8.27 -1.61 -3.97
CA TYR A 58 -9.53 -1.01 -3.56
C TYR A 58 -9.32 0.07 -2.50
N TYR A 59 -8.37 -0.13 -1.57
CA TYR A 59 -8.10 0.79 -0.47
C TYR A 59 -6.85 1.67 -0.67
N ALA A 60 -6.15 1.55 -1.80
CA ALA A 60 -4.96 2.34 -2.08
C ALA A 60 -5.23 3.86 -1.95
N PRO A 61 -4.37 4.65 -1.29
CA PRO A 61 -4.64 6.04 -0.96
C PRO A 61 -4.62 6.96 -2.19
N ILE A 62 -5.34 8.09 -2.15
CA ILE A 62 -5.05 9.20 -3.08
C ILE A 62 -4.14 10.17 -2.35
N VAL A 63 -2.97 10.44 -2.93
CA VAL A 63 -1.97 11.34 -2.35
C VAL A 63 -2.01 12.67 -3.09
N LEU A 64 -2.60 13.68 -2.46
CA LEU A 64 -2.50 15.07 -2.88
C LEU A 64 -1.15 15.60 -2.42
N LYS A 65 -0.35 16.13 -3.33
CA LYS A 65 1.02 16.53 -2.98
C LYS A 65 1.30 17.97 -3.37
N ARG A 66 2.01 18.67 -2.49
CA ARG A 66 2.59 19.98 -2.78
C ARG A 66 3.87 19.80 -3.59
N ALA A 67 4.09 20.64 -4.58
CA ALA A 67 5.30 20.66 -5.39
C ALA A 67 6.42 21.49 -4.74
N ASN A 68 7.66 21.25 -5.15
CA ASN A 68 8.80 22.13 -4.92
C ASN A 68 9.73 22.12 -6.14
N ALA A 69 9.21 22.66 -7.24
CA ALA A 69 9.80 22.55 -8.56
C ALA A 69 10.34 23.90 -9.09
N ASN A 70 10.79 24.80 -8.21
CA ASN A 70 11.44 26.06 -8.63
C ASN A 70 12.91 25.84 -9.05
N ASN A 71 13.53 26.87 -9.65
CA ASN A 71 14.98 26.91 -9.94
C ASN A 71 15.53 25.65 -10.64
N ASP A 72 14.89 25.22 -11.73
CA ASP A 72 15.29 24.04 -12.52
C ASP A 72 15.26 22.69 -11.79
N ARG A 73 14.49 22.59 -10.69
CA ARG A 73 14.28 21.34 -9.92
C ARG A 73 12.94 20.66 -10.21
N HIS A 74 12.40 20.86 -11.43
CA HIS A 74 11.17 20.20 -11.82
C HIS A 74 11.30 18.67 -11.76
N GLY A 75 10.35 17.99 -11.12
CA GLY A 75 10.31 16.54 -10.95
C GLY A 75 10.87 16.01 -9.62
N TYR A 76 11.56 16.83 -8.83
CA TYR A 76 12.09 16.41 -7.51
C TYR A 76 10.99 15.94 -6.56
N ASP A 77 9.77 16.42 -6.79
CA ASP A 77 8.58 16.23 -5.99
C ASP A 77 7.72 15.01 -6.39
N TRP A 78 8.17 14.23 -7.36
CA TRP A 78 7.52 12.98 -7.71
C TRP A 78 7.77 11.88 -6.67
N ILE A 79 6.75 11.06 -6.42
CA ILE A 79 6.92 9.81 -5.67
C ILE A 79 7.87 8.91 -6.48
N THR A 80 8.87 8.34 -5.81
CA THR A 80 9.99 7.65 -6.46
C THR A 80 9.79 6.13 -6.43
N ASN A 81 10.23 5.44 -7.48
CA ASN A 81 10.46 3.99 -7.45
C ASN A 81 11.88 3.72 -6.89
N PHE A 82 12.08 2.63 -6.17
CA PHE A 82 13.35 2.32 -5.52
C PHE A 82 14.50 2.05 -6.51
N ASP A 83 14.22 1.45 -7.66
CA ASP A 83 15.15 1.16 -8.76
C ASP A 83 14.80 1.98 -10.01
N PHE A 84 14.65 3.30 -9.82
CA PHE A 84 14.12 4.16 -10.87
C PHE A 84 15.10 4.34 -12.05
N ASP A 85 16.41 4.21 -11.84
CA ASP A 85 17.43 4.38 -12.89
C ASP A 85 17.95 3.05 -13.45
N GLN A 86 17.58 1.92 -12.83
CA GLN A 86 17.90 0.54 -13.25
C GLN A 86 19.41 0.24 -13.33
N ASP A 87 20.22 0.87 -12.49
CA ASP A 87 21.66 0.57 -12.44
C ASP A 87 22.03 -0.47 -11.38
N GLY A 88 21.09 -0.83 -10.51
CA GLY A 88 21.31 -1.78 -9.41
C GLY A 88 22.29 -1.25 -8.36
N ASP A 89 22.39 0.05 -8.16
CA ASP A 89 23.18 0.71 -7.13
C ASP A 89 22.39 1.81 -6.39
N PHE A 90 21.59 1.37 -5.43
CA PHE A 90 20.76 2.26 -4.62
C PHE A 90 21.53 3.30 -3.78
N SER A 91 22.85 3.17 -3.62
CA SER A 91 23.66 4.13 -2.88
C SER A 91 23.80 5.49 -3.59
N ASN A 92 23.47 5.54 -4.88
CA ASN A 92 23.56 6.71 -5.73
C ASN A 92 22.19 7.32 -6.10
N ASN A 93 21.07 6.72 -5.66
CA ASN A 93 19.71 7.14 -5.98
C ASN A 93 19.49 8.65 -5.79
N LYS A 94 20.04 9.22 -4.71
CA LYS A 94 19.98 10.65 -4.39
C LYS A 94 20.66 11.52 -5.46
N LEU A 95 21.86 11.11 -5.87
CA LEU A 95 22.66 11.78 -6.90
C LEU A 95 21.92 11.77 -8.24
N HIS A 96 21.39 10.62 -8.63
CA HIS A 96 20.65 10.48 -9.89
C HIS A 96 19.30 11.20 -9.84
N TRP A 97 18.57 11.16 -8.72
CA TRP A 97 17.30 11.86 -8.58
C TRP A 97 17.46 13.39 -8.69
N LYS A 98 18.58 13.95 -8.22
CA LYS A 98 18.91 15.36 -8.45
C LYS A 98 19.02 15.73 -9.94
N SER A 99 19.20 14.75 -10.83
CA SER A 99 19.26 14.96 -12.28
C SER A 99 17.90 14.78 -12.98
N ILE A 100 16.79 14.60 -12.25
CA ILE A 100 15.46 14.37 -12.85
C ILE A 100 14.98 15.50 -13.78
N SER A 101 15.45 16.72 -13.56
CA SER A 101 15.15 17.84 -14.45
C SER A 101 15.76 17.65 -15.85
N GLN A 102 16.90 16.94 -15.95
CA GLN A 102 17.55 16.55 -17.20
C GLN A 102 16.75 15.46 -17.92
N TYR A 103 16.26 14.44 -17.21
CA TYR A 103 15.31 13.44 -17.74
C TYR A 103 14.09 14.13 -18.37
N ILE A 104 13.49 15.08 -17.66
CA ILE A 104 12.35 15.85 -18.15
C ILE A 104 12.70 16.69 -19.38
N ASN A 105 13.84 17.38 -19.38
CA ASN A 105 14.24 18.21 -20.51
C ASN A 105 14.54 17.36 -21.76
N ALA A 106 15.23 16.24 -21.58
CA ALA A 106 15.58 15.32 -22.65
C ALA A 106 14.32 14.70 -23.31
N SER A 107 13.27 14.46 -22.52
CA SER A 107 12.00 13.90 -23.03
C SER A 107 11.34 14.70 -24.14
N ARG A 108 11.65 16.00 -24.25
CA ARG A 108 11.14 16.88 -25.32
C ARG A 108 11.82 16.66 -26.66
N THR A 109 13.05 16.18 -26.65
CA THR A 109 13.95 16.17 -27.82
C THR A 109 14.15 14.80 -28.44
N GLY A 110 13.60 13.75 -27.82
CA GLY A 110 13.70 12.36 -28.29
C GLY A 110 14.58 11.50 -27.38
N PRO A 111 15.08 10.37 -27.89
CA PRO A 111 15.87 9.44 -27.12
C PRO A 111 17.11 10.05 -26.45
N SER A 112 17.44 9.61 -25.24
CA SER A 112 18.60 10.05 -24.45
C SER A 112 19.12 8.93 -23.55
N THR A 113 20.18 9.24 -22.78
CA THR A 113 20.70 8.34 -21.74
C THR A 113 19.68 8.02 -20.64
N TYR A 114 18.63 8.82 -20.53
CA TYR A 114 17.58 8.71 -19.51
C TYR A 114 16.39 7.85 -19.95
N ASP A 115 16.35 7.38 -21.20
CA ASP A 115 15.20 6.63 -21.73
C ASP A 115 14.94 5.31 -21.00
N ARG A 116 15.97 4.79 -20.33
CA ARG A 116 15.88 3.57 -19.53
C ARG A 116 15.45 3.84 -18.10
N TRP A 117 15.36 5.08 -17.65
CA TRP A 117 14.89 5.36 -16.29
C TRP A 117 13.39 5.04 -16.19
N ARG A 118 13.03 4.22 -15.20
CA ARG A 118 11.67 3.89 -14.76
C ARG A 118 11.17 4.92 -13.76
N ILE A 119 11.00 6.16 -14.22
CA ILE A 119 10.33 7.19 -13.42
C ILE A 119 8.82 6.92 -13.40
N ARG A 120 8.42 6.02 -12.50
CA ARG A 120 7.05 5.51 -12.35
C ARG A 120 6.71 5.61 -10.87
N PRO A 121 5.80 6.48 -10.44
CA PRO A 121 5.41 6.56 -9.05
C PRO A 121 4.96 5.20 -8.52
N THR A 122 5.52 4.78 -7.40
CA THR A 122 5.26 3.46 -6.81
C THR A 122 4.95 3.62 -5.33
N LEU A 123 3.92 2.93 -4.86
CA LEU A 123 3.73 2.67 -3.44
C LEU A 123 4.08 1.22 -3.16
N TYR A 124 5.03 0.99 -2.26
CA TYR A 124 5.39 -0.35 -1.83
C TYR A 124 4.40 -0.83 -0.78
N THR A 125 3.92 -2.06 -0.91
CA THR A 125 2.80 -2.53 -0.11
C THR A 125 3.15 -3.79 0.66
N SER A 126 2.41 -4.00 1.73
CA SER A 126 2.27 -5.31 2.37
C SER A 126 0.86 -5.42 2.93
N LEU A 127 0.41 -6.66 3.11
CA LEU A 127 -0.89 -6.97 3.67
C LEU A 127 -0.74 -8.05 4.74
N ILE A 128 -1.33 -7.80 5.91
CA ILE A 128 -1.37 -8.75 7.01
C ILE A 128 -2.81 -9.21 7.17
N GLU A 129 -3.05 -10.49 6.92
CA GLU A 129 -4.35 -11.14 7.07
C GLU A 129 -4.36 -11.95 8.35
N PHE A 130 -5.38 -11.78 9.19
CA PHE A 130 -5.49 -12.50 10.45
C PHE A 130 -6.94 -12.64 10.91
N MET A 131 -7.15 -13.53 11.88
CA MET A 131 -8.45 -13.77 12.51
C MET A 131 -8.52 -13.12 13.89
N ASP A 132 -9.54 -12.29 14.12
CA ASP A 132 -9.90 -11.74 15.43
C ASP A 132 -11.40 -11.39 15.48
N GLY A 133 -12.22 -12.29 16.03
CA GLY A 133 -13.70 -12.18 15.98
C GLY A 133 -14.30 -12.27 14.56
N GLY A 134 -13.46 -12.44 13.55
CA GLY A 134 -13.73 -12.37 12.11
C GLY A 134 -12.41 -12.20 11.36
N LYS A 135 -12.43 -12.21 10.03
CA LYS A 135 -11.23 -11.96 9.21
C LYS A 135 -10.97 -10.46 9.11
N ASN A 136 -9.72 -10.06 9.32
CA ASN A 136 -9.28 -8.67 9.27
C ASN A 136 -8.01 -8.54 8.41
N LEU A 137 -7.79 -7.35 7.88
CA LEU A 137 -6.60 -6.99 7.11
C LEU A 137 -5.94 -5.75 7.72
N VAL A 138 -4.63 -5.77 7.88
CA VAL A 138 -3.83 -4.54 7.91
C VAL A 138 -3.28 -4.33 6.51
N LEU A 139 -3.66 -3.21 5.88
CA LEU A 139 -3.18 -2.80 4.57
C LEU A 139 -2.14 -1.70 4.75
N ILE A 140 -0.95 -1.91 4.23
CA ILE A 140 0.17 -0.99 4.44
C ILE A 140 0.68 -0.52 3.08
N TYR A 141 0.84 0.79 2.92
CA TYR A 141 1.35 1.46 1.73
C TYR A 141 2.50 2.38 2.13
N HIS A 142 3.65 2.19 1.52
CA HIS A 142 4.87 2.94 1.77
C HIS A 142 5.17 3.86 0.60
N ILE A 143 5.47 5.11 0.91
CA ILE A 143 5.90 6.12 -0.05
C ILE A 143 7.41 6.27 0.11
N TYR A 144 8.15 5.94 -0.95
CA TYR A 144 9.59 6.10 -1.01
C TYR A 144 9.98 7.41 -1.70
N HIS A 145 10.98 8.09 -1.14
CA HIS A 145 11.66 9.20 -1.81
C HIS A 145 13.16 8.94 -1.86
N ALA A 146 13.73 9.02 -3.05
CA ALA A 146 15.18 8.92 -3.24
C ALA A 146 15.93 10.14 -2.68
N LEU A 147 15.24 11.26 -2.54
CA LEU A 147 15.79 12.53 -2.10
C LEU A 147 14.86 13.16 -1.07
N ASP A 148 15.40 13.43 0.10
CA ASP A 148 14.76 14.28 1.11
C ASP A 148 15.76 15.28 1.68
N LYS A 149 15.31 16.18 2.55
CA LYS A 149 16.10 17.25 3.15
C LYS A 149 15.88 17.30 4.65
N ASN A 150 16.95 17.23 5.44
CA ASN A 150 16.88 17.33 6.89
C ASN A 150 16.57 18.77 7.35
N ALA A 151 16.34 18.96 8.65
CA ALA A 151 16.05 20.27 9.23
C ALA A 151 17.22 21.28 9.10
N ALA A 152 18.46 20.80 8.96
CA ALA A 152 19.64 21.63 8.69
C ALA A 152 19.75 22.06 7.21
N GLY A 153 18.99 21.43 6.33
CA GLY A 153 18.98 21.68 4.90
C GLY A 153 19.88 20.76 4.08
N ASP A 154 20.43 19.70 4.68
CA ASP A 154 21.24 18.72 3.97
C ASP A 154 20.36 17.68 3.29
N TYR A 155 20.72 17.30 2.07
CA TYR A 155 20.02 16.27 1.33
C TYR A 155 20.35 14.88 1.87
N GLN A 156 19.31 14.09 2.14
CA GLN A 156 19.40 12.72 2.64
C GLN A 156 18.86 11.73 1.61
N LEU A 157 19.37 10.51 1.69
CA LEU A 157 19.07 9.39 0.82
C LEU A 157 18.11 8.41 1.54
N HIS A 158 17.16 7.85 0.80
CA HIS A 158 16.14 6.90 1.26
C HIS A 158 15.22 7.41 2.38
N ASP A 159 14.20 8.20 2.00
CA ASP A 159 13.06 8.47 2.88
C ASP A 159 11.91 7.48 2.70
N TRP A 160 11.22 7.21 3.81
CA TRP A 160 10.08 6.29 3.85
C TRP A 160 8.95 6.84 4.71
N GLU A 161 7.84 7.12 4.05
CA GLU A 161 6.57 7.46 4.68
C GLU A 161 5.57 6.31 4.49
N ARG A 162 4.49 6.29 5.26
CA ARG A 162 3.57 5.15 5.33
C ARG A 162 2.14 5.59 5.62
N VAL A 163 1.21 4.92 4.93
CA VAL A 163 -0.22 4.87 5.23
C VAL A 163 -0.58 3.44 5.62
N GLU A 164 -1.25 3.25 6.75
CA GLU A 164 -1.74 1.96 7.23
C GLU A 164 -3.25 2.03 7.45
N LEU A 165 -3.99 0.98 7.10
CA LEU A 165 -5.42 0.86 7.35
C LEU A 165 -5.73 -0.50 8.00
N LEU A 166 -6.51 -0.50 9.08
CA LEU A 166 -7.12 -1.71 9.62
C LEU A 166 -8.53 -1.88 9.04
N VAL A 167 -8.73 -2.93 8.24
CA VAL A 167 -10.03 -3.29 7.64
C VAL A 167 -10.59 -4.53 8.34
N LYS A 168 -11.84 -4.44 8.81
CA LYS A 168 -12.50 -5.48 9.60
C LYS A 168 -13.62 -6.18 8.85
N ASN A 169 -13.91 -7.42 9.23
CA ASN A 169 -15.00 -8.25 8.69
C ASN A 169 -14.88 -8.52 7.18
N VAL A 170 -13.66 -8.82 6.75
CA VAL A 170 -13.32 -9.07 5.35
C VAL A 170 -13.88 -10.40 4.87
N VAL A 171 -14.59 -10.36 3.73
CA VAL A 171 -15.18 -11.53 3.09
C VAL A 171 -15.02 -11.45 1.58
N GLY A 172 -14.38 -12.44 0.98
CA GLY A 172 -14.29 -12.55 -0.48
C GLY A 172 -13.59 -11.35 -1.12
N SER A 173 -14.34 -10.58 -1.92
CA SER A 173 -13.85 -9.40 -2.64
C SER A 173 -14.19 -8.11 -1.88
N PRO A 174 -13.39 -7.03 -2.00
CA PRO A 174 -13.68 -5.76 -1.34
C PRO A 174 -15.00 -5.14 -1.80
N GLY A 175 -15.53 -4.23 -0.98
CA GLY A 175 -16.82 -3.56 -1.13
C GLY A 175 -18.02 -4.38 -0.62
N SER A 176 -17.78 -5.48 0.11
CA SER A 176 -18.78 -6.49 0.44
C SER A 176 -19.16 -6.53 1.93
N GLY A 177 -19.18 -5.37 2.59
CA GLY A 177 -19.64 -5.22 3.97
C GLY A 177 -18.52 -5.15 5.02
N GLU A 178 -17.26 -5.16 4.59
CA GLU A 178 -16.13 -4.81 5.44
C GLU A 178 -16.15 -3.32 5.82
N SER A 179 -15.38 -2.95 6.86
CA SER A 179 -15.24 -1.54 7.25
C SER A 179 -13.82 -1.20 7.68
N VAL A 180 -13.36 0.00 7.33
CA VAL A 180 -12.10 0.54 7.84
C VAL A 180 -12.30 0.98 9.29
N ALA A 181 -11.64 0.34 10.25
CA ALA A 181 -11.72 0.67 11.66
C ALA A 181 -10.91 1.93 12.01
N HIS A 182 -9.72 2.05 11.43
CA HIS A 182 -8.87 3.23 11.52
C HIS A 182 -7.85 3.27 10.38
N ALA A 183 -7.26 4.45 10.19
CA ALA A 183 -6.09 4.66 9.34
C ALA A 183 -5.00 5.40 10.14
N ILE A 184 -3.75 5.12 9.81
CA ILE A 184 -2.55 5.68 10.44
C ILE A 184 -1.65 6.23 9.35
N VAL A 185 -1.06 7.40 9.56
CA VAL A 185 -0.03 7.95 8.68
C VAL A 185 1.21 8.34 9.44
N THR A 186 2.37 8.19 8.82
CA THR A 186 3.62 8.71 9.39
C THR A 186 3.71 10.22 9.20
N GLN A 187 4.19 10.89 10.23
CA GLN A 187 4.52 12.29 10.20
C GLN A 187 5.88 12.45 10.87
N HIS A 188 6.94 12.37 10.08
CA HIS A 188 8.31 12.20 10.60
C HIS A 188 8.40 10.98 11.52
N LYS A 189 8.73 11.18 12.81
CA LYS A 189 8.85 10.12 13.82
C LYS A 189 7.51 9.75 14.47
N ARG A 190 6.43 10.50 14.21
CA ARG A 190 5.08 10.26 14.76
C ARG A 190 4.25 9.35 13.86
N ASN A 191 3.25 8.70 14.45
CA ASN A 191 2.22 7.94 13.74
C ASN A 191 0.85 8.48 14.13
N VAL A 192 0.25 9.27 13.24
CA VAL A 192 -1.01 9.96 13.50
C VAL A 192 -2.16 9.07 13.10
N ILE A 193 -3.14 8.88 14.00
CA ILE A 193 -4.27 7.97 13.78
C ILE A 193 -5.59 8.71 13.59
N ARG A 194 -6.46 8.17 12.73
CA ARG A 194 -7.88 8.54 12.64
C ARG A 194 -8.76 7.30 12.58
N ARG A 195 -9.79 7.26 13.43
CA ARG A 195 -10.76 6.16 13.51
C ARG A 195 -11.90 6.35 12.51
N GLN A 196 -12.66 5.27 12.26
CA GLN A 196 -13.76 5.20 11.27
C GLN A 196 -14.76 6.38 11.32
N ASP A 197 -15.04 6.89 12.51
CA ASP A 197 -16.01 7.95 12.80
C ASP A 197 -15.38 9.34 12.95
N HIS A 198 -14.06 9.44 12.80
CA HIS A 198 -13.37 10.72 12.93
C HIS A 198 -13.68 11.61 11.74
N ALA A 199 -14.14 12.85 11.99
CA ALA A 199 -14.53 13.81 10.95
C ALA A 199 -13.40 14.25 9.98
N GLN A 200 -12.17 13.80 10.24
CA GLN A 200 -10.98 14.12 9.44
C GLN A 200 -10.50 12.90 8.65
N LEU A 201 -11.12 11.74 8.83
CA LEU A 201 -10.86 10.56 8.01
C LEU A 201 -11.79 10.57 6.80
N ASN A 202 -11.31 11.10 5.69
CA ASN A 202 -12.09 11.21 4.46
C ASN A 202 -11.63 10.20 3.42
N PHE A 203 -12.61 9.60 2.74
CA PHE A 203 -12.40 8.70 1.62
C PHE A 203 -13.01 9.28 0.34
N MET A 204 -12.36 8.99 -0.78
CA MET A 204 -13.00 9.00 -2.08
C MET A 204 -13.57 7.63 -2.40
N SER A 205 -14.89 7.54 -2.42
CA SER A 205 -15.59 6.36 -2.89
C SER A 205 -15.79 6.42 -4.40
N THR A 206 -15.47 5.32 -5.07
CA THR A 206 -15.69 5.08 -6.49
C THR A 206 -16.30 3.68 -6.65
N PRO A 207 -16.87 3.35 -7.83
CA PRO A 207 -17.32 1.98 -8.08
C PRO A 207 -16.22 0.91 -7.92
N THR A 208 -14.95 1.30 -7.99
CA THR A 208 -13.80 0.40 -7.97
C THR A 208 -12.93 0.53 -6.72
N GLY A 209 -13.31 1.36 -5.74
CA GLY A 209 -12.44 1.60 -4.58
C GLY A 209 -12.95 2.61 -3.57
N GLN A 210 -12.36 2.55 -2.37
CA GLN A 210 -12.56 3.46 -1.26
C GLN A 210 -11.19 3.98 -0.80
N HIS A 211 -10.77 5.10 -1.37
CA HIS A 211 -9.40 5.60 -1.26
C HIS A 211 -9.28 6.66 -0.17
N VAL A 212 -8.46 6.42 0.85
CA VAL A 212 -8.21 7.43 1.89
C VAL A 212 -7.51 8.64 1.26
N LEU A 213 -7.94 9.85 1.64
CA LEU A 213 -7.38 11.10 1.12
C LEU A 213 -6.24 11.57 2.01
N ILE A 214 -5.02 11.54 1.47
CA ILE A 214 -3.80 11.94 2.16
C ILE A 214 -3.23 13.17 1.46
N TRP A 215 -2.70 14.10 2.24
CA TRP A 215 -1.89 15.20 1.76
C TRP A 215 -0.44 14.97 2.16
N GLN A 216 0.48 15.15 1.21
CA GLN A 216 1.91 15.04 1.44
C GLN A 216 2.58 16.41 1.28
N ALA A 217 3.37 16.77 2.29
CA ALA A 217 4.22 17.94 2.26
C ALA A 217 5.37 17.78 1.28
N GLU A 218 6.01 18.88 0.95
CA GLU A 218 7.27 18.90 0.22
C GLU A 218 8.18 19.93 0.86
N TRP A 219 9.50 19.71 0.80
CA TRP A 219 10.46 20.60 1.47
C TRP A 219 10.36 22.05 0.96
N SER A 220 10.82 22.99 1.78
CA SER A 220 10.83 24.43 1.46
C SER A 220 12.20 25.03 1.64
N ASP A 221 12.67 25.78 0.65
CA ASP A 221 13.86 26.63 0.79
C ASP A 221 13.55 27.98 1.46
N LYS A 222 12.26 28.29 1.69
CA LYS A 222 11.85 29.47 2.47
C LYS A 222 11.91 29.12 3.95
N LEU A 223 12.86 29.74 4.64
CA LEU A 223 13.21 29.57 6.05
C LEU A 223 12.00 29.24 6.95
N LEU A 224 12.18 28.21 7.79
CA LEU A 224 11.31 27.67 8.86
C LEU A 224 10.46 26.42 8.56
N ALA A 225 10.52 25.78 7.39
CA ALA A 225 9.77 24.54 7.18
C ALA A 225 10.62 23.28 7.45
N ALA A 226 10.52 22.72 8.65
CA ALA A 226 11.12 21.44 9.04
C ALA A 226 10.32 20.21 8.51
N HIS A 227 9.52 20.37 7.45
CA HIS A 227 8.39 19.49 7.10
C HIS A 227 8.53 18.81 5.73
N GLY A 228 9.74 18.34 5.38
CA GLY A 228 9.91 17.51 4.19
C GLY A 228 9.07 16.22 4.29
N GLN A 229 8.38 15.88 3.20
CA GLN A 229 7.71 14.59 2.93
C GLN A 229 6.62 14.08 3.90
N GLU A 230 6.34 14.75 5.02
CA GLU A 230 5.34 14.31 6.00
C GLU A 230 3.94 14.08 5.40
N LEU A 231 3.20 13.11 5.96
CA LEU A 231 1.82 12.81 5.56
C LEU A 231 0.82 13.39 6.56
N ARG A 232 -0.31 13.85 6.01
CA ARG A 232 -1.46 14.35 6.76
C ARG A 232 -2.76 13.82 6.19
N PHE A 233 -3.77 13.71 7.03
CA PHE A 233 -5.13 13.43 6.57
C PHE A 233 -5.74 14.67 5.94
N VAL A 234 -6.37 14.50 4.77
CA VAL A 234 -7.17 15.55 4.16
C VAL A 234 -8.49 15.66 4.92
N THR A 235 -8.78 16.84 5.45
CA THR A 235 -9.99 17.09 6.26
C THR A 235 -11.20 17.44 5.42
N ASN A 236 -11.01 17.77 4.14
CA ASN A 236 -12.13 18.00 3.23
C ASN A 236 -12.68 16.68 2.66
N PRO A 237 -14.01 16.53 2.56
CA PRO A 237 -14.60 15.37 1.91
C PRO A 237 -14.33 15.37 0.40
N SER A 238 -14.33 14.18 -0.20
CA SER A 238 -14.12 14.00 -1.65
C SER A 238 -15.12 14.79 -2.51
N SER A 239 -16.37 14.94 -2.06
CA SER A 239 -17.39 15.77 -2.74
C SER A 239 -17.01 17.26 -2.79
N TRP A 240 -16.35 17.77 -1.75
CA TRP A 240 -15.86 19.15 -1.73
C TRP A 240 -14.74 19.33 -2.75
N LEU A 241 -13.76 18.41 -2.77
CA LEU A 241 -12.65 18.44 -3.75
C LEU A 241 -13.18 18.37 -5.19
N ALA A 242 -14.13 17.48 -5.46
CA ALA A 242 -14.77 17.37 -6.77
C ALA A 242 -15.46 18.69 -7.19
N GLY A 243 -16.14 19.36 -6.24
CA GLY A 243 -16.73 20.68 -6.46
C GLY A 243 -15.68 21.76 -6.77
N GLN A 244 -14.53 21.75 -6.08
CA GLN A 244 -13.43 22.67 -6.38
C GLN A 244 -12.81 22.41 -7.76
N MET A 245 -12.65 21.14 -8.13
CA MET A 245 -12.16 20.73 -9.45
C MET A 245 -13.11 21.21 -10.56
N ALA A 246 -14.41 20.98 -10.40
CA ALA A 246 -15.43 21.37 -11.38
C ALA A 246 -15.53 22.90 -11.55
N ALA A 247 -15.39 23.65 -10.46
CA ALA A 247 -15.40 25.11 -10.47
C ALA A 247 -14.05 25.72 -10.91
N ASN A 248 -13.03 24.90 -11.17
CA ASN A 248 -11.66 25.32 -11.39
C ASN A 248 -11.14 26.30 -10.31
N ALA A 249 -11.51 26.06 -9.06
CA ALA A 249 -11.14 26.89 -7.93
C ALA A 249 -9.64 26.74 -7.58
N LYS A 250 -9.18 27.44 -6.54
CA LYS A 250 -7.83 27.26 -5.99
C LYS A 250 -7.61 25.80 -5.60
N ALA A 251 -6.48 25.25 -6.04
CA ALA A 251 -6.03 23.90 -5.73
C ALA A 251 -5.44 23.85 -4.34
N GLU A 252 -6.30 23.68 -3.34
CA GLU A 252 -5.90 23.58 -1.94
C GLU A 252 -6.76 22.53 -1.23
N ALA A 253 -6.20 21.91 -0.19
CA ALA A 253 -6.88 20.98 0.69
C ALA A 253 -6.62 21.33 2.15
N GLY A 254 -7.64 21.27 3.00
CA GLY A 254 -7.50 21.29 4.45
C GLY A 254 -6.80 20.02 4.91
N VAL A 255 -5.90 20.17 5.87
CA VAL A 255 -5.14 19.07 6.47
C VAL A 255 -5.36 19.06 7.98
N ASN A 256 -5.16 17.91 8.64
CA ASN A 256 -5.41 17.81 10.07
C ASN A 256 -4.39 18.61 10.89
N ASP A 257 -4.87 19.10 12.05
CA ASP A 257 -4.10 19.85 13.05
C ASP A 257 -3.36 21.07 12.45
N ASP A 258 -3.98 21.71 11.46
CA ASP A 258 -3.50 22.92 10.80
C ASP A 258 -4.67 23.87 10.50
N ASP A 259 -4.53 25.15 10.84
CA ASP A 259 -5.60 26.14 10.74
C ASP A 259 -5.84 26.64 9.30
N GLY A 260 -5.12 26.11 8.31
CA GLY A 260 -5.15 26.55 6.92
C GLY A 260 -5.39 25.43 5.90
N LYS A 261 -5.67 25.87 4.66
CA LYS A 261 -5.59 24.98 3.50
C LYS A 261 -4.18 24.98 2.95
N LYS A 262 -3.76 23.83 2.42
CA LYS A 262 -2.45 23.62 1.82
C LYS A 262 -2.58 23.51 0.31
N ASN A 263 -1.69 24.19 -0.41
CA ASN A 263 -1.58 24.06 -1.86
C ASN A 263 -1.44 22.60 -2.30
N VAL A 264 -2.13 22.27 -3.39
CA VAL A 264 -2.08 20.99 -4.09
C VAL A 264 -1.56 21.26 -5.50
N HIS A 265 -0.51 20.55 -5.89
CA HIS A 265 0.12 20.68 -7.20
C HIS A 265 0.13 19.35 -7.97
N TYR A 266 0.10 18.24 -7.24
CA TYR A 266 -0.08 16.91 -7.78
C TYR A 266 -1.25 16.20 -7.11
N ALA A 267 -1.89 15.31 -7.87
CA ALA A 267 -2.69 14.23 -7.34
C ALA A 267 -2.12 12.91 -7.87
N PHE A 268 -1.58 12.08 -6.98
CA PHE A 268 -1.13 10.72 -7.27
C PHE A 268 -2.29 9.76 -7.00
N VAL A 269 -2.66 9.00 -8.02
CA VAL A 269 -3.87 8.18 -8.05
C VAL A 269 -3.52 6.72 -8.35
N PRO A 270 -4.09 5.72 -7.64
CA PRO A 270 -3.76 4.31 -7.88
C PRO A 270 -4.19 3.89 -9.28
N GLN A 271 -3.25 3.40 -10.09
CA GLN A 271 -3.53 2.96 -11.47
C GLN A 271 -4.54 1.81 -11.54
N GLY A 272 -4.56 0.96 -10.51
CA GLY A 272 -5.48 -0.17 -10.38
C GLY A 272 -6.93 0.21 -10.02
N SER A 273 -7.25 1.51 -9.88
CA SER A 273 -8.61 1.99 -9.65
C SER A 273 -9.11 2.84 -10.82
N PRO A 274 -9.72 2.24 -11.85
CA PRO A 274 -10.24 2.96 -13.01
C PRO A 274 -11.22 4.08 -12.65
N GLY A 275 -12.04 3.90 -11.60
CA GLY A 275 -12.95 4.93 -11.11
C GLY A 275 -12.24 6.17 -10.59
N ALA A 276 -11.17 5.98 -9.80
CA ALA A 276 -10.37 7.10 -9.28
C ALA A 276 -9.56 7.76 -10.41
N VAL A 277 -8.95 6.97 -11.29
CA VAL A 277 -8.22 7.45 -12.47
C VAL A 277 -9.12 8.32 -13.34
N ALA A 278 -10.34 7.88 -13.65
CA ALA A 278 -11.28 8.64 -14.46
C ALA A 278 -11.75 9.94 -13.77
N ALA A 279 -12.04 9.88 -12.47
CA ALA A 279 -12.51 11.04 -11.71
C ALA A 279 -11.48 12.16 -11.60
N PHE A 280 -10.19 11.80 -11.52
CA PHE A 280 -9.10 12.77 -11.61
C PHE A 280 -8.73 13.09 -13.06
N GLY A 281 -8.86 12.14 -13.99
CA GLY A 281 -8.20 12.24 -15.30
C GLY A 281 -6.68 12.06 -15.16
N ALA A 282 -6.25 11.15 -14.27
CA ALA A 282 -4.84 10.88 -14.02
C ALA A 282 -4.21 10.13 -15.20
N GLN A 283 -2.92 10.37 -15.42
CA GLN A 283 -2.16 9.81 -16.55
C GLN A 283 -0.88 9.12 -16.07
N PRO A 284 -0.41 8.09 -16.77
CA PRO A 284 0.86 7.46 -16.45
C PRO A 284 2.02 8.42 -16.67
N LEU A 285 2.97 8.39 -15.73
CA LEU A 285 4.27 9.03 -15.90
C LEU A 285 5.19 8.08 -16.67
N THR A 286 5.64 8.56 -17.82
CA THR A 286 6.57 7.89 -18.73
C THR A 286 7.55 8.95 -19.22
N TYR A 287 8.63 8.54 -19.90
CA TYR A 287 9.53 9.49 -20.52
C TYR A 287 8.79 10.46 -21.43
N ALA A 288 7.90 9.95 -22.31
CA ALA A 288 7.12 10.79 -23.23
C ALA A 288 6.12 11.74 -22.56
N THR A 289 5.65 11.46 -21.33
CA THR A 289 4.69 12.30 -20.60
C THR A 289 5.32 13.17 -19.53
N ALA A 290 6.61 12.95 -19.23
CA ALA A 290 7.35 13.58 -18.14
C ALA A 290 7.28 15.10 -18.16
N ASP A 291 7.55 15.72 -19.30
CA ASP A 291 7.53 17.18 -19.43
C ASP A 291 6.16 17.79 -19.11
N ARG A 292 5.09 17.17 -19.60
CA ARG A 292 3.71 17.65 -19.38
C ARG A 292 3.30 17.51 -17.92
N LEU A 293 3.75 16.44 -17.27
CA LEU A 293 3.35 16.08 -15.91
C LEU A 293 4.21 16.73 -14.83
N ALA A 294 5.29 17.43 -15.16
CA ALA A 294 6.03 18.24 -14.20
C ALA A 294 5.24 19.52 -13.83
N SER A 295 5.02 19.76 -12.53
CA SER A 295 4.22 20.92 -12.06
C SER A 295 4.90 22.25 -12.35
N ARG A 296 6.23 22.31 -12.22
CA ARG A 296 7.05 23.54 -12.33
C ARG A 296 6.61 24.64 -11.35
N PHE A 297 5.92 24.26 -10.28
CA PHE A 297 5.43 25.18 -9.26
C PHE A 297 6.20 25.01 -7.96
N ASP A 298 6.40 26.14 -7.28
CA ASP A 298 6.97 26.17 -5.94
C ASP A 298 5.89 25.90 -4.89
N ASN A 299 6.30 25.46 -3.71
CA ASN A 299 5.44 24.99 -2.64
C ASN A 299 4.46 26.07 -2.12
N GLY A 300 4.90 27.33 -2.11
CA GLY A 300 4.12 28.49 -1.68
C GLY A 300 3.27 29.10 -2.78
N LYS A 301 3.34 28.59 -4.01
CA LYS A 301 2.53 29.09 -5.12
C LYS A 301 1.13 28.48 -5.04
N THR A 302 0.12 29.33 -5.09
CA THR A 302 -1.26 28.88 -5.26
C THR A 302 -1.57 28.77 -6.76
N VAL A 303 -2.21 27.68 -7.16
CA VAL A 303 -2.64 27.41 -8.54
C VAL A 303 -4.12 27.04 -8.58
N SER A 304 -4.72 26.97 -9.76
CA SER A 304 -6.08 26.44 -9.94
C SER A 304 -6.05 24.93 -10.16
N TRP A 305 -7.18 24.25 -9.94
CA TRP A 305 -7.29 22.80 -10.17
C TRP A 305 -7.01 22.38 -11.61
N SER A 306 -7.18 23.25 -12.61
CA SER A 306 -6.77 23.01 -13.99
C SER A 306 -5.27 22.79 -14.16
N ASP A 307 -4.46 23.37 -13.26
CA ASP A 307 -3.00 23.33 -13.32
C ASP A 307 -2.39 22.18 -12.49
N VAL A 308 -3.21 21.51 -11.67
CA VAL A 308 -2.80 20.33 -10.90
C VAL A 308 -2.45 19.20 -11.85
N LYS A 309 -1.25 18.63 -11.67
CA LYS A 309 -0.77 17.47 -12.41
C LYS A 309 -1.34 16.20 -11.79
N ARG A 310 -1.83 15.29 -12.61
CA ARG A 310 -2.56 14.12 -12.15
C ARG A 310 -1.89 12.89 -12.69
N VAL A 311 -1.26 12.14 -11.80
CA VAL A 311 -0.30 11.10 -12.14
C VAL A 311 -0.78 9.78 -11.56
N THR A 312 -0.76 8.71 -12.36
CA THR A 312 -1.03 7.38 -11.81
C THR A 312 0.21 6.82 -11.12
N TYR A 313 0.00 6.04 -10.06
CA TYR A 313 1.05 5.26 -9.41
C TYR A 313 0.70 3.77 -9.39
N GLU A 314 1.71 2.93 -9.29
CA GLU A 314 1.56 1.48 -9.16
C GLU A 314 1.76 0.97 -7.74
N LEU A 315 1.36 -0.27 -7.51
CA LEU A 315 1.68 -1.00 -6.29
C LEU A 315 2.77 -2.04 -6.60
N GLN A 316 3.79 -2.10 -5.75
CA GLN A 316 4.79 -3.16 -5.69
C GLN A 316 4.85 -3.71 -4.27
N ASP A 317 5.60 -4.79 -4.01
CA ASP A 317 5.71 -5.32 -2.65
C ASP A 317 6.94 -4.79 -1.95
N ILE A 318 6.80 -4.53 -0.66
CA ILE A 318 7.97 -4.20 0.16
C ILE A 318 8.95 -5.38 0.27
N ALA A 319 8.48 -6.62 -0.02
CA ALA A 319 9.30 -7.82 -0.06
C ALA A 319 10.37 -7.77 -1.17
N ASP A 320 10.08 -7.12 -2.30
CA ASP A 320 10.94 -7.05 -3.50
C ASP A 320 12.30 -6.40 -3.18
N ILE A 321 12.31 -5.46 -2.24
CA ILE A 321 13.51 -4.69 -1.89
C ILE A 321 14.33 -5.38 -0.79
N LEU A 322 13.74 -6.34 -0.08
CA LEU A 322 14.35 -6.90 1.13
C LEU A 322 15.68 -7.64 0.87
N PRO A 323 15.84 -8.40 -0.23
CA PRO A 323 17.11 -9.05 -0.56
C PRO A 323 18.30 -8.08 -0.67
N THR A 324 18.04 -6.82 -1.06
CA THR A 324 19.10 -5.79 -1.19
C THR A 324 19.74 -5.43 0.16
N HIS A 325 19.03 -5.67 1.26
CA HIS A 325 19.51 -5.43 2.63
C HIS A 325 20.20 -6.67 3.22
N TRP A 326 20.06 -7.85 2.60
CA TRP A 326 20.49 -9.11 3.18
C TRP A 326 22.02 -9.27 3.16
N GLN A 327 22.59 -9.79 4.26
CA GLN A 327 24.04 -9.93 4.41
C GLN A 327 24.75 -10.75 3.31
N TYR A 328 24.02 -11.63 2.62
CA TYR A 328 24.54 -12.42 1.51
C TYR A 328 23.99 -11.98 0.15
N GLY A 329 23.15 -10.93 0.12
CA GLY A 329 22.52 -10.37 -1.07
C GLY A 329 23.29 -9.23 -1.73
N GLY A 330 24.61 -9.13 -1.49
CA GLY A 330 25.41 -8.03 -2.05
C GLY A 330 25.17 -6.67 -1.37
N TYR A 331 24.63 -6.65 -0.15
CA TYR A 331 24.24 -5.44 0.58
C TYR A 331 25.31 -4.33 0.62
N SER A 332 26.60 -4.70 0.57
CA SER A 332 27.70 -3.73 0.66
C SER A 332 27.71 -2.71 -0.47
N THR A 333 27.02 -2.97 -1.58
CA THR A 333 26.81 -2.00 -2.66
C THR A 333 25.86 -0.87 -2.22
N HIS A 334 24.86 -1.18 -1.38
CA HIS A 334 23.74 -0.29 -1.08
C HIS A 334 23.70 0.23 0.36
N TRP A 335 24.29 -0.54 1.29
CA TRP A 335 24.17 -0.35 2.73
C TRP A 335 25.53 -0.48 3.43
N LEU A 336 25.62 0.12 4.62
CA LEU A 336 26.73 -0.01 5.55
C LEU A 336 26.49 -1.16 6.52
N GLY A 337 27.59 -1.80 6.95
CA GLY A 337 27.54 -2.89 7.92
C GLY A 337 27.29 -2.47 9.38
N THR A 338 27.08 -1.17 9.63
CA THR A 338 27.13 -0.55 10.96
C THR A 338 25.79 -0.58 11.70
N ASN A 339 24.67 -0.68 10.98
CA ASN A 339 23.34 -0.88 11.56
C ASN A 339 22.66 -2.07 10.88
N PHE A 340 22.06 -2.94 11.69
CA PHE A 340 21.50 -4.19 11.22
C PHE A 340 20.40 -4.73 12.12
N ARG A 341 19.71 -5.73 11.61
CA ARG A 341 18.53 -6.32 12.22
C ARG A 341 18.49 -7.82 11.92
N ASP A 342 18.47 -8.64 12.97
CA ASP A 342 18.54 -10.11 12.86
C ASP A 342 17.15 -10.73 12.97
N PHE A 343 16.68 -11.39 11.92
CA PHE A 343 15.39 -12.07 11.88
C PHE A 343 15.57 -13.59 11.87
N TRP A 344 14.77 -14.29 12.67
CA TRP A 344 14.55 -15.72 12.47
C TRP A 344 13.46 -15.91 11.42
N LEU A 345 13.86 -16.30 10.22
CA LEU A 345 12.96 -16.62 9.11
C LEU A 345 12.51 -18.08 9.22
N GLU A 346 11.21 -18.29 9.41
CA GLU A 346 10.62 -19.63 9.45
C GLU A 346 10.49 -20.23 8.05
N SER A 347 10.32 -19.37 7.06
CA SER A 347 10.25 -19.71 5.64
C SER A 347 11.22 -18.83 4.82
N PRO A 348 11.75 -19.34 3.70
CA PRO A 348 12.56 -18.51 2.81
C PRO A 348 11.73 -17.37 2.19
N LEU A 349 12.42 -16.31 1.80
CA LEU A 349 11.84 -15.30 0.89
C LEU A 349 12.01 -15.80 -0.54
N ILE A 350 10.93 -15.80 -1.29
CA ILE A 350 10.84 -16.39 -2.61
C ILE A 350 10.45 -15.30 -3.61
N ASN A 351 11.17 -15.22 -4.74
CA ASN A 351 10.83 -14.30 -5.83
C ASN A 351 9.71 -14.82 -6.73
N GLU A 352 9.33 -14.06 -7.77
CA GLU A 352 8.16 -14.40 -8.59
C GLU A 352 8.38 -15.68 -9.39
N SER A 353 9.64 -16.07 -9.60
CA SER A 353 10.00 -17.32 -10.28
C SER A 353 9.93 -18.55 -9.38
N GLY A 354 9.61 -18.38 -8.09
CA GLY A 354 9.59 -19.45 -7.11
C GLY A 354 10.97 -19.80 -6.55
N GLN A 355 12.00 -18.98 -6.81
CA GLN A 355 13.36 -19.20 -6.31
C GLN A 355 13.55 -18.53 -4.95
N ALA A 356 14.18 -19.24 -4.02
CA ALA A 356 14.53 -18.66 -2.72
C ALA A 356 15.66 -17.64 -2.89
N GLU A 357 15.39 -16.38 -2.58
CA GLU A 357 16.39 -15.30 -2.59
C GLU A 357 17.06 -15.13 -1.23
N VAL A 358 16.30 -15.36 -0.16
CA VAL A 358 16.82 -15.40 1.20
C VAL A 358 16.40 -16.71 1.84
N SER A 359 17.36 -17.47 2.35
CA SER A 359 17.10 -18.75 3.02
C SER A 359 16.40 -18.57 4.36
N ALA A 360 15.63 -19.58 4.79
CA ALA A 360 15.13 -19.67 6.16
C ALA A 360 16.27 -19.73 7.19
N GLY A 361 15.93 -19.61 8.49
CA GLY A 361 16.85 -19.58 9.62
C GLY A 361 17.21 -18.16 10.05
N MET A 362 18.30 -18.02 10.82
CA MET A 362 18.75 -16.71 11.28
C MET A 362 19.38 -15.93 10.13
N GLN A 363 18.77 -14.79 9.79
CA GLN A 363 19.22 -13.91 8.70
C GLN A 363 19.44 -12.49 9.23
N ARG A 364 20.45 -11.83 8.68
CA ARG A 364 20.80 -10.45 9.00
C ARG A 364 20.48 -9.54 7.83
N PHE A 365 19.83 -8.42 8.13
CA PHE A 365 19.54 -7.35 7.19
C PHE A 365 20.17 -6.05 7.68
N PHE A 366 20.92 -5.39 6.80
CA PHE A 366 21.58 -4.11 7.06
C PHE A 366 20.67 -2.97 6.66
N SER A 367 20.70 -1.87 7.41
CA SER A 367 19.84 -0.71 7.13
C SER A 367 20.57 0.62 7.15
N ALA A 368 21.79 0.72 7.70
CA ALA A 368 22.51 1.98 7.64
C ALA A 368 22.76 2.36 6.18
N THR A 369 22.23 3.52 5.77
CA THR A 369 22.34 4.00 4.38
C THR A 369 23.80 4.14 3.98
N ARG A 370 24.16 3.62 2.80
CA ARG A 370 25.40 4.01 2.12
C ARG A 370 25.06 5.10 1.14
N ASP A 371 25.53 6.30 1.39
CA ASP A 371 25.34 7.44 0.51
C ASP A 371 26.70 7.86 -0.04
N ILE A 372 26.81 7.87 -1.38
CA ILE A 372 28.08 8.20 -2.05
C ILE A 372 28.41 9.69 -2.01
N GLU A 373 27.44 10.56 -1.73
CA GLU A 373 27.64 12.01 -1.72
C GLU A 373 28.09 12.51 -0.34
N ASN A 374 27.62 11.91 0.76
CA ASN A 374 27.95 12.30 2.14
C ASN A 374 27.54 11.22 3.15
N GLU A 375 27.92 11.40 4.43
CA GLU A 375 27.35 10.60 5.50
C GLU A 375 25.86 10.91 5.67
N ASP A 376 25.06 9.86 5.86
CA ASP A 376 23.64 9.92 6.15
C ASP A 376 23.36 9.13 7.43
N ASP A 377 22.44 9.63 8.26
CA ASP A 377 22.01 9.00 9.51
C ASP A 377 20.69 8.23 9.36
N ARG A 378 20.16 8.15 8.14
CA ARG A 378 18.95 7.39 7.85
C ARG A 378 19.20 5.90 7.81
N ASP A 379 18.18 5.21 8.27
CA ASP A 379 18.06 3.77 8.13
C ASP A 379 17.09 3.40 7.01
N GLY A 380 17.44 2.36 6.26
CA GLY A 380 16.54 1.56 5.44
C GLY A 380 15.43 0.90 6.26
N TYR A 381 14.45 0.35 5.54
CA TYR A 381 13.20 -0.06 6.19
C TYR A 381 13.24 -1.27 7.13
N PRO A 382 14.18 -2.23 7.05
CA PRO A 382 14.20 -3.40 7.94
C PRO A 382 14.34 -3.11 9.44
N THR A 383 14.86 -1.93 9.83
CA THR A 383 14.93 -1.48 11.24
C THR A 383 13.79 -0.55 11.63
N LYS A 384 12.89 -0.20 10.70
CA LYS A 384 11.78 0.70 11.02
C LYS A 384 10.77 0.00 11.92
N LYS A 385 10.40 0.68 13.00
CA LYS A 385 9.40 0.24 13.99
C LYS A 385 8.09 -0.23 13.36
N TRP A 386 7.67 0.45 12.29
CA TRP A 386 6.45 0.16 11.56
C TRP A 386 6.44 -1.19 10.85
N LEU A 387 7.60 -1.78 10.55
CA LEU A 387 7.65 -3.10 9.91
C LEU A 387 6.97 -4.16 10.77
N LEU A 388 6.92 -3.96 12.09
CA LEU A 388 6.45 -4.92 13.09
C LEU A 388 5.25 -4.40 13.91
N GLY A 389 4.69 -3.24 13.56
CA GLY A 389 3.64 -2.62 14.38
C GLY A 389 4.14 -2.05 15.72
N THR A 390 5.44 -1.78 15.87
CA THR A 390 6.07 -1.46 17.17
C THR A 390 6.29 0.03 17.37
N TYR A 391 5.30 0.84 17.02
CA TYR A 391 5.39 2.30 17.04
C TYR A 391 4.28 2.91 17.87
N GLU A 392 4.43 4.17 18.27
CA GLU A 392 3.44 4.82 19.13
C GLU A 392 2.42 5.64 18.34
N LEU A 393 1.17 5.56 18.78
CA LEU A 393 0.04 6.28 18.18
C LEU A 393 -0.10 7.69 18.73
N ASN A 394 -0.49 8.62 17.87
CA ASN A 394 -0.65 10.04 18.21
C ASN A 394 -2.01 10.54 17.71
N ALA A 395 -2.74 11.25 18.56
CA ALA A 395 -4.02 11.84 18.20
C ALA A 395 -3.85 13.06 17.27
N SER A 396 -2.78 13.82 17.42
CA SER A 396 -2.54 15.05 16.66
C SER A 396 -1.26 15.00 15.87
N ALA A 397 -1.30 15.58 14.67
CA ALA A 397 -0.11 15.99 13.94
C ALA A 397 0.56 17.19 14.63
N SER A 398 1.85 17.41 14.35
CA SER A 398 2.62 18.52 14.93
C SER A 398 3.60 19.14 13.95
N ASP A 399 3.63 20.47 13.91
CA ASP A 399 4.52 21.29 13.08
C ASP A 399 5.85 21.63 13.77
N MET A 400 6.09 21.18 15.01
CA MET A 400 7.33 21.56 15.72
C MET A 400 8.44 20.51 15.59
N GLY A 401 8.21 19.44 14.83
CA GLY A 401 9.10 18.29 14.79
C GLY A 401 9.16 17.55 16.13
N GLY A 402 9.57 16.29 16.09
CA GLY A 402 9.63 15.44 17.28
C GLY A 402 8.29 14.80 17.63
N GLY A 403 8.38 13.63 18.27
CA GLY A 403 7.26 12.76 18.66
C GLY A 403 7.46 11.34 18.14
N GLY A 404 6.89 10.37 18.86
CA GLY A 404 7.16 8.93 18.70
C GLY A 404 8.35 8.51 19.54
N SER A 405 8.08 8.01 20.76
CA SER A 405 9.12 7.42 21.59
C SER A 405 9.64 6.14 20.95
N SER A 406 10.87 5.76 21.33
CA SER A 406 11.36 4.41 21.09
C SER A 406 10.95 3.46 22.19
N ASP A 407 10.37 3.94 23.28
CA ASP A 407 10.08 3.11 24.45
C ASP A 407 9.19 1.92 24.12
N PHE A 408 8.12 2.09 23.32
CA PHE A 408 7.28 0.94 22.97
C PHE A 408 8.04 -0.07 22.10
N HIS A 409 8.84 0.42 21.15
CA HIS A 409 9.70 -0.44 20.33
C HIS A 409 10.74 -1.18 21.17
N ASP A 410 11.38 -0.50 22.11
CA ASP A 410 12.43 -1.05 22.96
C ASP A 410 11.85 -2.08 23.93
N ASN A 411 10.66 -1.81 24.49
CA ASN A 411 9.91 -2.77 25.31
C ASN A 411 9.44 -3.98 24.49
N ALA A 412 9.01 -3.77 23.25
CA ALA A 412 8.66 -4.85 22.33
C ALA A 412 9.90 -5.69 21.98
N TRP A 413 11.05 -5.05 21.76
CA TRP A 413 12.33 -5.69 21.47
C TRP A 413 12.83 -6.56 22.63
N ALA A 414 12.76 -6.01 23.83
CA ALA A 414 13.08 -6.68 25.08
C ALA A 414 11.99 -7.63 25.57
N SER A 415 10.80 -7.60 24.95
CA SER A 415 9.63 -8.39 25.30
C SER A 415 9.21 -8.25 26.78
N THR A 416 9.30 -7.04 27.34
CA THR A 416 9.12 -6.73 28.77
C THR A 416 7.70 -6.35 29.16
N VAL A 417 6.89 -5.89 28.21
CA VAL A 417 5.53 -5.40 28.44
C VAL A 417 4.51 -6.33 27.79
N ALA A 418 3.42 -6.61 28.52
CA ALA A 418 2.30 -7.39 28.02
C ALA A 418 1.31 -6.49 27.25
N ASP A 419 0.73 -7.04 26.19
CA ASP A 419 -0.31 -6.42 25.40
C ASP A 419 -1.68 -6.42 26.12
N SER A 420 -2.71 -5.87 25.45
CA SER A 420 -4.09 -5.84 25.97
C SER A 420 -4.71 -7.23 26.24
N ARG A 421 -4.08 -8.31 25.79
CA ARG A 421 -4.49 -9.70 25.99
C ARG A 421 -3.58 -10.44 26.99
N GLY A 422 -2.71 -9.71 27.70
CA GLY A 422 -1.81 -10.26 28.71
C GLY A 422 -0.63 -11.04 28.13
N ARG A 423 -0.26 -10.83 26.86
CA ARG A 423 0.85 -11.52 26.19
C ARG A 423 1.98 -10.55 25.89
N THR A 424 3.20 -10.93 26.23
CA THR A 424 4.40 -10.29 25.66
C THR A 424 4.65 -10.82 24.25
N ARG A 425 5.48 -10.12 23.46
CA ARG A 425 5.91 -10.59 22.14
C ARG A 425 6.39 -12.04 22.14
N ALA A 426 7.35 -12.38 22.99
CA ALA A 426 7.93 -13.72 23.05
C ALA A 426 6.91 -14.79 23.47
N SER A 427 5.96 -14.44 24.33
CA SER A 427 4.88 -15.36 24.70
C SER A 427 3.85 -15.57 23.57
N ALA A 428 3.61 -14.54 22.75
CA ALA A 428 2.71 -14.64 21.60
C ALA A 428 3.34 -15.45 20.46
N SER A 429 4.61 -15.22 20.15
CA SER A 429 5.31 -15.94 19.09
C SER A 429 5.76 -17.35 19.49
N GLY A 430 5.93 -17.62 20.79
CA GLY A 430 6.47 -18.88 21.31
C GLY A 430 8.00 -18.97 21.30
N TYR A 431 8.70 -17.94 20.79
CA TYR A 431 10.16 -17.89 20.75
C TYR A 431 10.73 -17.21 22.00
N THR A 432 10.89 -17.99 23.09
CA THR A 432 11.37 -17.51 24.40
C THR A 432 12.82 -16.98 24.38
N GLY A 433 13.62 -17.37 23.39
CA GLY A 433 14.99 -16.87 23.17
C GLY A 433 15.10 -15.60 22.32
N SER A 434 13.99 -15.09 21.78
CA SER A 434 13.97 -13.87 20.96
C SER A 434 14.24 -12.54 21.71
N PRO A 435 13.91 -12.36 23.01
CA PRO A 435 14.09 -11.08 23.70
C PRO A 435 15.52 -10.56 23.59
N ASN A 436 15.69 -9.32 23.12
CA ASN A 436 16.99 -8.68 22.88
C ASN A 436 17.95 -9.43 21.92
N ALA A 437 17.46 -10.40 21.15
CA ALA A 437 18.29 -11.25 20.30
C ALA A 437 17.90 -11.21 18.83
N TYR A 438 16.61 -11.41 18.51
CA TYR A 438 16.09 -11.38 17.13
C TYR A 438 14.57 -11.14 17.11
N TRP A 439 14.02 -10.73 15.96
CA TRP A 439 12.57 -10.74 15.72
C TRP A 439 12.28 -12.05 15.00
N TRP A 440 11.15 -12.66 15.32
CA TRP A 440 10.62 -13.70 14.46
C TRP A 440 9.97 -13.06 13.23
N GLN A 441 10.10 -13.69 12.07
CA GLN A 441 9.53 -13.24 10.79
C GLN A 441 8.11 -12.72 10.94
N HIS A 442 7.25 -13.44 11.66
CA HIS A 442 5.83 -13.10 11.77
C HIS A 442 5.46 -12.38 13.08
N ASP A 443 6.44 -11.80 13.78
CA ASP A 443 6.15 -10.85 14.85
C ASP A 443 5.42 -9.65 14.24
N TYR A 444 4.21 -9.36 14.75
CA TYR A 444 3.47 -8.16 14.41
C TYR A 444 2.51 -7.78 15.53
N PHE A 445 2.49 -6.50 15.88
CA PHE A 445 1.57 -5.92 16.84
C PHE A 445 0.44 -5.20 16.10
N VAL A 446 -0.81 -5.60 16.37
CA VAL A 446 -2.00 -4.95 15.80
C VAL A 446 -2.52 -3.92 16.79
N HIS A 447 -2.53 -2.66 16.40
CA HIS A 447 -3.12 -1.58 17.20
C HIS A 447 -4.64 -1.70 17.27
N SER A 448 -5.24 -1.35 18.42
CA SER A 448 -6.71 -1.21 18.55
C SER A 448 -7.22 0.06 17.86
N GLY A 449 -6.34 1.05 17.76
CA GLY A 449 -6.60 2.39 17.29
C GLY A 449 -6.91 3.42 18.39
N ASP A 450 -6.72 3.04 19.66
CA ASP A 450 -6.71 3.95 20.80
C ASP A 450 -5.31 4.56 20.97
N VAL A 451 -5.26 5.84 21.33
CA VAL A 451 -4.01 6.53 21.66
C VAL A 451 -3.73 6.31 23.13
N ASP A 452 -2.55 5.77 23.46
CA ASP A 452 -2.05 5.72 24.83
C ASP A 452 -1.20 6.96 25.11
N SER A 453 -1.35 7.54 26.29
CA SER A 453 -0.51 8.64 26.76
C SER A 453 0.69 8.17 27.60
N SER A 454 0.81 6.85 27.81
CA SER A 454 1.85 6.23 28.62
C SER A 454 2.99 5.77 27.71
N ASP A 455 4.14 6.42 27.82
CA ASP A 455 5.33 6.03 27.06
C ASP A 455 5.65 4.54 27.27
N GLY A 456 5.96 3.83 26.19
CA GLY A 456 6.39 2.44 26.28
C GLY A 456 5.28 1.39 26.27
N VAL A 457 4.00 1.79 26.22
CA VAL A 457 2.84 0.90 26.15
C VAL A 457 1.91 1.34 25.03
N GLU A 458 1.33 0.37 24.32
CA GLU A 458 0.38 0.63 23.24
C GLU A 458 -0.86 -0.24 23.40
N THR A 459 -2.01 0.31 22.99
CA THR A 459 -3.26 -0.44 23.02
C THR A 459 -3.38 -1.28 21.74
N GLY A 460 -3.32 -2.59 21.92
CA GLY A 460 -3.32 -3.54 20.81
C GLY A 460 -2.93 -4.93 21.28
N PHE A 461 -2.59 -5.82 20.34
CA PHE A 461 -2.19 -7.17 20.65
C PHE A 461 -1.17 -7.75 19.68
N TRP A 462 -0.30 -8.60 20.21
CA TRP A 462 0.58 -9.42 19.40
C TRP A 462 -0.21 -10.53 18.73
N LEU A 463 0.02 -10.73 17.43
CA LEU A 463 -0.52 -11.87 16.72
C LEU A 463 0.17 -13.17 17.20
N PRO A 464 -0.57 -14.18 17.67
CA PRO A 464 0.03 -15.40 18.20
C PRO A 464 0.54 -16.30 17.09
N GLY A 465 1.68 -16.95 17.28
CA GLY A 465 2.08 -18.03 16.38
C GLY A 465 1.06 -19.18 16.41
N PRO A 466 0.68 -19.78 15.25
CA PRO A 466 1.10 -19.50 13.87
C PRO A 466 0.00 -18.79 13.05
N TRP A 467 -0.38 -17.56 13.44
CA TRP A 467 -1.48 -16.79 12.82
C TRP A 467 -1.39 -16.65 11.30
N TYR A 468 -0.17 -16.58 10.76
CA TYR A 468 0.13 -16.25 9.36
C TYR A 468 -0.14 -17.41 8.38
N LEU A 469 -0.40 -18.62 8.88
CA LEU A 469 -0.69 -19.77 8.04
C LEU A 469 -2.10 -19.69 7.44
N ALA A 470 -2.24 -20.11 6.18
CA ALA A 470 -3.52 -20.10 5.47
C ALA A 470 -4.60 -20.96 6.17
N GLU A 471 -4.21 -22.05 6.84
CA GLU A 471 -5.10 -22.91 7.63
C GLU A 471 -5.67 -22.20 8.88
N ASN A 472 -4.97 -21.19 9.39
CA ASN A 472 -5.42 -20.32 10.47
C ASN A 472 -6.12 -19.06 9.94
N GLY A 473 -6.34 -18.98 8.62
CA GLY A 473 -6.97 -17.85 7.97
C GLY A 473 -6.11 -16.60 7.90
N GLY A 474 -4.78 -16.74 7.96
CA GLY A 474 -3.86 -15.61 7.86
C GLY A 474 -2.89 -15.66 6.70
N PHE A 475 -2.12 -14.57 6.58
CA PHE A 475 -1.12 -14.32 5.54
C PHE A 475 -0.24 -13.14 5.96
N ASP A 476 1.07 -13.22 5.72
CA ASP A 476 2.02 -12.15 6.03
C ASP A 476 2.73 -11.65 4.77
N GLY A 477 2.15 -10.63 4.14
CA GLY A 477 2.63 -10.04 2.89
C GLY A 477 3.87 -9.16 3.03
N ARG A 478 4.48 -9.05 4.21
CA ARG A 478 5.79 -8.38 4.36
C ARG A 478 6.93 -9.20 3.74
N TRP A 479 6.70 -10.50 3.54
CA TRP A 479 7.72 -11.48 3.14
C TRP A 479 7.38 -12.23 1.86
N VAL A 480 6.24 -11.91 1.24
CA VAL A 480 5.70 -12.62 0.09
C VAL A 480 5.26 -11.61 -0.96
N GLN A 481 5.66 -11.85 -2.21
CA GLN A 481 5.30 -10.99 -3.33
C GLN A 481 3.86 -11.24 -3.79
N LEU A 482 3.11 -10.15 -3.99
CA LEU A 482 1.77 -10.12 -4.53
C LEU A 482 1.73 -9.46 -5.92
N PHE A 483 2.58 -8.51 -6.23
CA PHE A 483 2.69 -7.81 -7.50
C PHE A 483 3.96 -8.24 -8.24
N ASP A 484 3.97 -8.07 -9.57
CA ASP A 484 5.16 -8.37 -10.38
C ASP A 484 6.07 -7.13 -10.37
N ASP A 485 7.33 -7.30 -9.97
CA ASP A 485 8.32 -6.23 -9.88
C ASP A 485 8.95 -5.83 -11.23
N ARG A 486 8.56 -6.49 -12.34
CA ARG A 486 9.08 -6.27 -13.71
C ARG A 486 8.22 -5.39 -14.65
N PRO A 487 7.67 -4.23 -14.26
CA PRO A 487 7.07 -3.35 -15.25
C PRO A 487 8.16 -2.80 -16.19
N GLY A 488 8.13 -3.19 -17.46
CA GLY A 488 9.15 -2.84 -18.46
C GLY A 488 9.79 -4.04 -19.19
N GLN A 489 9.47 -5.29 -18.80
CA GLN A 489 9.67 -6.47 -19.65
C GLN A 489 8.42 -6.78 -20.51
N GLU A 490 7.73 -5.75 -21.01
CA GLU A 490 6.71 -5.97 -22.05
C GLU A 490 7.42 -6.52 -23.31
N PRO A 491 6.84 -7.48 -24.05
CA PRO A 491 7.35 -7.84 -25.37
C PRO A 491 7.46 -6.55 -26.18
N MET A 492 8.67 -6.17 -26.58
CA MET A 492 8.84 -5.11 -27.56
C MET A 492 7.98 -5.49 -28.76
N SER A 493 7.03 -4.64 -29.14
CA SER A 493 6.28 -4.85 -30.38
C SER A 493 7.28 -5.10 -31.51
N PRO A 494 7.09 -6.15 -32.33
CA PRO A 494 8.03 -6.49 -33.40
C PRO A 494 8.28 -5.34 -34.38
#